data_AF-A0A3C1G1H1-F1
#
_entry.id   AF-A0A3C1G1H1-F1
#
_cell.length_a   1.000
_cell.length_b   1.000
_cell.length_c   1.000
_cell.angle_alpha   90.00
_cell.angle_beta   90.00
_cell.angle_gamma   90.00
#
_symmetry.space_group_name_H-M   'P 1'
#
loop_
_entity.id
_entity.type
_entity.pdbx_description
1 polymer ?
#
loop_
_entity_poly.entity_id
_entity_poly.type
_entity_poly.pdbx_seq_one_letter_code
_entity_poly.pdbx_strand_id
1 'polypeptide(L)' 'MGRMRIPLLPWPCGLGWSILRVEKMKILIAGAGGMLGHDLIPVLKERHEAVSRTREKLDITVRDHVYRSV' A
#
# COMPACT_ATOMS: atom_id res chain seq x y z
N MET A 1 23.64 -52.43 -9.31
CA MET A 1 23.90 -51.10 -9.90
C MET A 1 22.57 -50.41 -10.15
N GLY A 2 22.18 -49.52 -9.23
CA GLY A 2 20.88 -48.84 -9.24
C GLY A 2 20.84 -47.70 -10.25
N ARG A 3 19.80 -47.68 -11.09
CA ARG A 3 19.42 -46.49 -11.88
C ARG A 3 18.42 -45.69 -11.06
N MET A 4 18.91 -44.60 -10.47
CA MET A 4 18.16 -43.62 -9.71
C MET A 4 17.19 -42.90 -10.65
N ARG A 5 15.88 -42.95 -10.35
CA ARG A 5 14.86 -42.16 -11.03
C ARG A 5 14.93 -40.74 -10.48
N ILE A 6 15.39 -39.79 -11.29
CA ILE A 6 15.42 -38.37 -10.96
C ILE A 6 14.00 -37.82 -11.14
N PRO A 7 13.42 -37.12 -10.15
CA PRO A 7 12.12 -36.48 -10.33
C PRO A 7 12.28 -35.27 -11.26
N LEU A 8 11.42 -35.19 -12.28
CA LEU A 8 11.22 -34.00 -13.11
C LEU A 8 10.56 -32.92 -12.26
N LEU A 9 11.35 -32.23 -11.45
CA LEU A 9 10.96 -30.96 -10.85
C LEU A 9 11.11 -29.87 -11.92
N PRO A 10 10.08 -29.05 -12.19
CA PRO A 10 10.23 -27.90 -13.07
C PRO A 10 11.14 -26.89 -12.37
N TRP A 11 12.31 -26.66 -12.95
CA TRP A 11 13.16 -25.54 -12.59
C TRP A 11 12.44 -24.26 -13.05
N PRO A 12 12.12 -23.29 -12.17
CA PRO A 12 11.73 -21.97 -12.64
C PRO A 12 13.02 -21.26 -13.05
N CYS A 13 13.27 -21.21 -14.36
CA CYS A 13 14.37 -20.46 -14.93
C CYS A 13 14.29 -18.99 -14.53
N GLY A 14 15.38 -18.49 -13.95
CA GLY A 14 15.88 -17.12 -13.99
C GLY A 14 14.88 -15.97 -14.08
N LEU A 15 14.58 -15.36 -12.93
CA LEU A 15 14.42 -13.92 -12.76
C LEU A 15 14.41 -13.67 -11.26
N GLY A 16 15.57 -13.27 -10.73
CA GLY A 16 15.68 -12.72 -9.38
C GLY A 16 14.94 -11.39 -9.31
N TRP A 17 13.62 -11.43 -9.24
CA TRP A 17 12.81 -10.32 -8.79
C TRP A 17 12.44 -10.67 -7.36
N SER A 18 13.20 -10.14 -6.41
CA SER A 18 12.76 -10.09 -5.02
C SER A 18 11.35 -9.48 -5.05
N ILE A 19 10.33 -10.32 -4.87
CA ILE A 19 8.95 -9.90 -4.66
C ILE A 19 8.98 -9.19 -3.32
N LEU A 20 9.29 -7.88 -3.35
CA LEU A 20 8.97 -6.97 -2.27
C LEU A 20 7.44 -7.06 -2.13
N ARG A 21 6.98 -7.88 -1.18
CA ARG A 21 5.62 -7.79 -0.67
C ARG A 21 5.48 -6.40 -0.09
N VAL A 22 5.00 -5.46 -0.89
CA VAL A 22 4.54 -4.18 -0.38
C VAL A 22 3.28 -4.52 0.42
N GLU A 23 3.41 -4.61 1.73
CA GLU A 23 2.23 -4.78 2.57
C GLU A 23 1.28 -3.61 2.36
N LYS A 24 -0.01 -3.92 2.28
CA LYS A 24 -1.05 -2.92 2.05
C LYS A 24 -1.12 -1.99 3.25
N MET A 25 -0.41 -0.86 3.16
CA MET A 25 -0.39 0.16 4.21
C MET A 25 -1.72 0.93 4.30
N LYS A 26 -2.01 1.43 5.50
CA LYS A 26 -3.09 2.37 5.76
C LYS A 26 -2.52 3.79 5.78
N ILE A 27 -2.99 4.64 4.87
CA ILE A 27 -2.45 5.98 4.63
C ILE A 27 -3.55 7.01 4.90
N LEU A 28 -3.31 7.91 5.85
CA LEU A 28 -4.18 9.06 6.12
C LEU A 28 -3.73 10.27 5.28
N ILE A 29 -4.66 10.85 4.52
CA ILE A 29 -4.44 12.04 3.71
C ILE A 29 -5.25 13.19 4.29
N ALA A 30 -4.57 14.18 4.87
CA ALA A 30 -5.16 15.45 5.29
C ALA A 30 -5.23 16.42 4.11
N GLY A 31 -6.26 17.27 4.06
CA GLY A 31 -6.44 18.21 2.95
C GLY A 31 -6.81 17.53 1.62
N ALA A 32 -7.52 16.40 1.70
CA ALA A 32 -7.90 15.58 0.54
C ALA A 32 -8.66 16.33 -0.58
N GLY A 33 -9.26 17.48 -0.28
CA GLY A 33 -9.96 18.32 -1.25
C GLY A 33 -9.06 19.28 -2.05
N GLY A 34 -7.76 19.37 -1.74
CA GLY A 34 -6.81 20.15 -2.53
C GLY A 34 -6.39 19.43 -3.82
N MET A 35 -5.73 20.15 -4.73
CA MET A 35 -5.30 19.63 -6.04
C MET A 35 -4.50 18.32 -5.92
N LEU A 36 -3.51 18.28 -5.02
CA LEU A 36 -2.72 17.06 -4.80
C LEU A 36 -3.55 15.93 -4.20
N GLY A 37 -4.44 16.22 -3.25
CA GLY A 37 -5.28 15.21 -2.61
C GLY A 37 -6.19 14.51 -3.61
N HIS A 38 -6.80 15.28 -4.52
CA HIS A 38 -7.66 14.78 -5.57
C HIS A 38 -6.94 13.79 -6.49
N ASP A 39 -5.72 14.12 -6.91
CA ASP A 39 -4.95 13.30 -7.87
C ASP A 39 -4.24 12.11 -7.19
N LEU A 40 -3.87 12.24 -5.93
CA LEU A 40 -3.13 11.22 -5.18
C LEU A 40 -4.02 10.05 -4.72
N ILE A 41 -5.28 10.31 -4.38
CA ILE A 41 -6.20 9.29 -3.83
C ILE A 41 -6.43 8.12 -4.80
N PRO A 42 -6.72 8.33 -6.11
CA PRO A 42 -6.89 7.24 -7.06
C PRO A 42 -5.66 6.33 -7.16
N VAL A 43 -4.46 6.94 -7.23
CA VAL A 43 -3.19 6.22 -7.35
C VAL A 43 -2.90 5.36 -6.11
N LEU A 44 -3.16 5.89 -4.91
CA LEU A 44 -2.90 5.15 -3.67
C LEU A 44 -3.89 4.01 -3.43
N LYS A 45 -5.15 4.15 -3.82
CA LYS A 45 -6.19 3.12 -3.62
C LYS A 45 -5.91 1.81 -4.34
N GLU A 46 -5.09 1.82 -5.39
CA GLU A 46 -4.71 0.61 -6.13
C GLU A 46 -3.88 -0.35 -5.27
N ARG A 47 -3.09 0.18 -4.34
CA ARG A 47 -2.08 -0.59 -3.57
C ARG A 47 -2.22 -0.47 -2.06
N HIS A 48 -2.95 0.52 -1.57
CA HIS A 48 -3.03 0.89 -0.15
C HIS A 48 -4.47 1.18 0.27
N GLU A 49 -4.72 1.12 1.58
CA GLU A 49 -5.95 1.65 2.17
C GLU A 49 -5.79 3.17 2.37
N ALA A 50 -6.39 3.98 1.50
CA ALA A 50 -6.34 5.43 1.60
C ALA A 50 -7.54 5.99 2.39
N VAL A 51 -7.26 6.62 3.52
CA VAL A 51 -8.23 7.35 4.36
C VAL A 51 -8.10 8.83 4.07
N SER A 52 -9.07 9.41 3.37
CA SER A 52 -9.06 10.81 2.97
C SER A 52 -9.90 11.68 3.92
N ARG A 53 -9.32 12.75 4.47
CA ARG A 53 -10.03 13.75 5.29
C ARG A 53 -9.86 15.15 4.72
N THR A 54 -10.97 15.87 4.64
CA THR A 54 -11.02 17.30 4.34
C THR A 54 -10.96 18.10 5.64
N ARG A 55 -10.81 19.43 5.55
CA ARG A 55 -10.69 20.30 6.73
C ARG A 55 -11.87 20.16 7.69
N GLU A 56 -13.08 19.98 7.15
CA GLU A 56 -14.31 19.84 7.94
C GLU A 56 -14.31 18.56 8.79
N LYS A 57 -13.55 17.54 8.36
CA LYS A 57 -13.46 16.23 9.04
C LYS A 57 -12.19 16.07 9.87
N LEU A 58 -11.14 16.83 9.56
CA LEU A 58 -9.85 16.81 10.25
C LEU A 58 -9.16 18.17 10.07
N ASP A 59 -9.35 19.05 11.04
CA ASP A 59 -8.59 20.31 11.09
C ASP A 59 -7.26 20.07 11.82
N ILE A 60 -6.16 20.10 11.07
CA ILE A 60 -4.80 19.88 11.58
C ILE A 60 -4.31 21.01 12.49
N THR A 61 -4.99 22.17 12.49
CA THR A 61 -4.63 23.30 13.36
C THR A 61 -5.16 23.12 14.78
N VAL A 62 -6.17 22.25 14.96
CA VAL A 62 -6.73 21.91 16.27
C VAL A 62 -6.15 20.59 16.75
N ARG A 63 -5.16 20.67 17.65
CA ARG A 63 -4.40 19.50 18.15
C ARG A 63 -5.29 18.34 18.60
N ASP A 64 -6.33 18.62 19.37
CA ASP A 64 -7.22 17.59 19.92
C ASP A 64 -8.01 16.84 18.84
N HIS A 65 -8.33 17.51 17.73
CA HIS A 65 -8.99 16.88 16.59
C HIS A 65 -8.07 15.86 15.92
N VAL A 66 -6.76 16.12 15.88
CA VAL A 66 -5.79 15.22 15.25
C VAL A 66 -5.69 13.89 16.01
N TYR A 67 -5.63 13.90 17.34
CA TYR A 67 -5.46 12.66 18.12
C TYR A 67 -6.74 11.82 18.25
N ARG A 68 -7.93 12.42 18.13
CA ARG A 68 -9.21 11.71 18.30
C ARG A 68 -9.81 11.19 16.98
N SER A 69 -9.28 11.60 15.84
CA SER A 69 -9.90 11.36 14.53
C SER A 69 -9.26 10.20 13.74
N VAL A 70 -8.31 9.48 14.35
CA VAL A 70 -7.54 8.40 13.72
C VAL A 70 -7.89 7.06 14.37
#